data_AF-A0A840S8C1-F1
#
_entry.id   AF-A0A840S8C1-F1
#
_cell.length_a   1.000
_cell.length_b   1.000
_cell.length_c   1.000
_cell.angle_alpha   90.00
_cell.angle_beta   90.00
_cell.angle_gamma   90.00
#
_symmetry.space_group_name_H-M   'P 1'
#
loop_
_entity.id
_entity.type
_entity.pdbx_description
1 polymer ?
#
loop_
_entity_poly.entity_id
_entity_poly.type
_entity_poly.pdbx_seq_one_letter_code
_entity_poly.pdbx_strand_id
1 'polypeptide(L)'
;MFDLWDVFQHYQIKEAKQATRDLRDQQCTERDAQAQELRRLESKIDGLALVTQALVELLQAQGVSEQAIVAKVREIDLRDGQLDGKMGRKAQACTSCGRTVHPRQRACMYCGTAAASSEGLPGVVS
;
A
#
# COMPACT_ATOMS: atom_id res chain seq x y z
N MET A 1 40.64 21.49 -40.66
CA MET A 1 40.60 20.05 -40.33
C MET A 1 39.44 19.92 -39.36
N PHE A 2 38.33 19.31 -39.78
CA PHE A 2 37.13 19.16 -38.95
C PHE A 2 37.37 18.03 -37.96
N ASP A 3 37.37 18.34 -36.67
CA ASP A 3 37.49 17.32 -35.62
C ASP A 3 36.17 16.55 -35.52
N LEU A 4 36.08 15.48 -36.30
CA LEU A 4 34.96 14.53 -36.30
C LEU A 4 34.65 14.01 -34.87
N TRP A 5 35.68 13.97 -34.03
CA TRP A 5 35.59 13.64 -32.61
C TRP A 5 34.80 14.69 -31.81
N ASP A 6 34.94 15.98 -32.12
CA ASP A 6 34.22 17.05 -31.44
C ASP A 6 32.71 16.97 -31.73
N VAL A 7 32.33 16.70 -32.99
CA VAL A 7 30.93 16.47 -33.37
C VAL A 7 30.34 15.25 -32.66
N PHE A 8 31.11 14.17 -32.54
CA PHE A 8 30.70 12.96 -31.84
C PHE A 8 30.56 13.18 -30.32
N GLN A 9 31.47 13.94 -29.71
CA GLN A 9 31.37 14.35 -28.29
C GLN A 9 30.14 15.21 -28.03
N HIS A 10 29.90 16.21 -28.88
CA HIS A 10 28.71 17.06 -28.78
C HIS A 10 27.41 16.26 -28.91
N TYR A 11 27.40 15.22 -29.76
CA TYR A 11 26.26 14.31 -29.89
C TYR A 11 26.01 13.52 -28.59
N GLN A 12 27.03 12.88 -28.03
CA GLN A 12 26.89 12.12 -26.78
C GLN A 12 26.48 13.00 -25.59
N ILE A 13 27.02 14.23 -25.49
CA ILE A 13 26.61 15.19 -24.45
C ILE A 13 25.15 15.59 -24.62
N LYS A 14 24.68 15.76 -25.86
CA LYS A 14 23.29 16.10 -26.16
C LYS A 14 22.34 14.98 -25.74
N GLU A 15 22.68 13.74 -26.07
CA GLU A 15 21.91 12.54 -25.70
C GLU A 15 21.83 12.37 -24.18
N ALA A 16 22.95 12.48 -23.47
CA ALA A 16 22.99 12.41 -22.00
C ALA A 16 22.14 13.52 -21.34
N LYS A 17 22.17 14.74 -21.89
CA LYS A 17 21.35 15.87 -21.40
C LYS A 17 19.87 15.66 -21.68
N GLN A 18 19.51 15.07 -22.82
CA GLN A 18 18.11 14.74 -23.15
C GLN A 18 17.57 13.67 -22.20
N ALA A 19 18.31 12.56 -22.00
CA ALA A 19 17.91 11.52 -21.05
C ALA A 19 17.70 12.07 -19.62
N THR A 20 18.56 12.99 -19.18
CA THR A 20 18.41 13.62 -17.85
C THR A 20 17.16 14.51 -17.77
N ARG A 21 16.83 15.24 -18.84
CA ARG A 21 15.62 16.07 -18.92
C ARG A 21 14.37 15.21 -18.92
N ASP A 22 14.35 14.15 -19.71
CA ASP A 22 13.20 13.25 -19.82
C ASP A 22 12.90 12.56 -18.48
N LEU A 23 13.94 12.11 -17.76
CA LEU A 23 13.80 11.56 -16.41
C LEU A 23 13.25 12.60 -15.43
N ARG A 24 13.69 13.85 -15.51
CA ARG A 24 13.21 14.93 -14.66
C ARG A 24 11.75 15.28 -14.94
N ASP A 25 11.38 15.32 -16.22
CA ASP A 25 10.01 15.60 -16.63
C ASP A 25 9.07 14.46 -16.20
N GLN A 26 9.50 13.20 -16.36
CA GLN A 26 8.78 12.04 -15.82
C GLN A 26 8.59 12.16 -14.31
N GLN A 27 9.65 12.46 -13.54
CA GLN A 27 9.55 12.66 -12.09
C GLN A 27 8.62 13.82 -11.71
N CYS A 28 8.64 14.93 -12.46
CA CYS A 28 7.70 16.02 -12.24
C CYS A 28 6.25 15.56 -12.45
N THR A 29 5.96 14.86 -13.56
CA THR A 29 4.60 14.36 -13.82
C THR A 29 4.12 13.36 -12.78
N GLU A 30 4.98 12.44 -12.33
CA GLU A 30 4.66 11.49 -11.27
C GLU A 30 4.39 12.18 -9.94
N ARG A 31 5.21 13.17 -9.57
CA ARG A 31 5.01 13.96 -8.35
C ARG A 31 3.72 14.77 -8.41
N ASP A 32 3.39 15.35 -9.55
CA ASP A 32 2.16 16.12 -9.72
C ASP A 32 0.92 15.21 -9.64
N ALA A 33 0.98 14.01 -10.23
CA ALA A 33 -0.07 13.00 -10.13
C ALA A 33 -0.26 12.52 -8.68
N GLN A 34 0.84 12.26 -7.96
CA GLN A 34 0.79 11.92 -6.53
C GLN A 34 0.20 13.05 -5.69
N ALA A 35 0.62 14.29 -5.94
CA ALA A 35 0.08 15.46 -5.24
C ALA A 35 -1.42 15.65 -5.52
N GLN A 36 -1.88 15.34 -6.73
CA GLN A 36 -3.30 15.38 -7.07
C GLN A 36 -4.10 14.30 -6.33
N GLU A 37 -3.59 13.06 -6.24
CA GLU A 37 -4.30 12.01 -5.49
C GLU A 37 -4.32 12.32 -3.98
N LEU A 38 -3.24 12.87 -3.42
CA LEU A 38 -3.23 13.33 -2.03
C LEU A 38 -4.30 14.39 -1.77
N ARG A 39 -4.38 15.44 -2.60
CA ARG A 39 -5.43 16.47 -2.49
C ARG A 39 -6.84 15.89 -2.60
N ARG A 40 -7.02 14.89 -3.46
CA ARG A 40 -8.30 14.19 -3.62
C ARG A 40 -8.67 13.38 -2.39
N LEU A 41 -7.70 12.70 -1.77
CA LEU A 41 -7.88 11.96 -0.52
C LEU A 41 -8.19 12.91 0.64
N GLU A 42 -7.44 14.02 0.76
CA GLU A 42 -7.69 15.08 1.75
C GLU A 42 -9.13 15.60 1.62
N SER A 43 -9.56 15.96 0.39
CA SER A 43 -10.92 16.44 0.13
C SER A 43 -12.00 15.42 0.52
N LYS A 44 -11.73 14.12 0.34
CA LYS A 44 -12.65 13.06 0.78
C LYS A 44 -12.69 12.93 2.30
N ILE A 45 -11.55 13.04 2.97
CA ILE A 45 -11.46 13.01 4.43
C ILE A 45 -12.22 14.19 5.02
N ASP A 46 -12.04 15.39 4.48
CA ASP A 46 -12.75 16.59 4.91
C ASP A 46 -14.27 16.44 4.71
N GLY A 47 -14.69 15.88 3.57
CA GLY A 47 -16.09 15.58 3.30
C GLY A 47 -16.67 14.56 4.28
N LEU A 48 -15.93 13.50 4.60
CA LEU A 48 -16.33 12.52 5.60
C LEU A 48 -16.44 13.14 6.99
N ALA A 49 -15.45 13.95 7.39
CA ALA A 49 -15.44 14.66 8.67
C ALA A 49 -16.68 15.56 8.81
N LEU A 50 -17.02 16.31 7.76
CA LEU A 50 -18.20 17.16 7.72
C LEU A 50 -19.51 16.35 7.86
N VAL A 51 -19.63 15.23 7.13
CA VAL A 51 -20.80 14.35 7.23
C VAL A 51 -20.89 13.74 8.62
N THR A 52 -19.79 13.27 9.20
CA THR A 52 -19.79 12.71 10.56
C THR A 52 -20.17 13.76 11.61
N GLN A 53 -19.72 15.00 11.45
CA GLN A 53 -20.10 16.11 12.31
C GLN A 53 -21.61 16.37 12.24
N ALA A 54 -22.16 16.45 11.02
CA ALA A 54 -23.60 16.62 10.83
C ALA A 54 -24.42 15.47 11.44
N LEU A 55 -23.94 14.23 11.32
CA LEU A 55 -24.59 13.07 11.95
C LEU A 55 -24.56 13.16 13.48
N VAL A 56 -23.45 13.59 14.07
CA VAL A 56 -23.34 13.79 15.52
C VAL A 56 -24.31 14.87 16.00
N GLU A 57 -24.40 16.00 15.30
CA GLU A 57 -25.33 17.08 15.65
C GLU A 57 -26.80 16.62 15.55
N LEU A 58 -27.15 15.85 14.52
CA LEU A 58 -28.47 15.24 14.41
C LEU A 58 -28.78 14.27 15.55
N LEU A 59 -27.81 13.44 15.96
CA LEU A 59 -27.97 12.52 17.09
C LEU A 59 -28.13 13.26 18.42
N GLN A 60 -27.36 14.34 18.62
CA GLN A 60 -27.49 15.20 19.79
C GLN A 60 -28.86 15.89 19.84
N ALA A 61 -29.38 16.34 18.70
CA ALA A 61 -30.73 16.88 18.60
C ALA A 61 -31.82 15.85 18.97
N GLN A 62 -31.55 14.55 18.81
CA GLN A 62 -32.41 13.45 19.27
C GLN A 62 -32.19 13.07 20.75
N GLY A 63 -31.36 13.82 21.48
CA GLY A 63 -31.10 13.60 22.91
C GLY A 63 -30.00 12.58 23.22
N VAL A 64 -29.23 12.15 22.22
CA VAL A 64 -28.06 11.28 22.46
C VAL A 64 -26.93 12.12 23.05
N SER A 65 -26.40 11.70 24.20
CA SER A 65 -25.25 12.39 24.80
C SER A 65 -23.97 12.15 24.00
N GLU A 66 -23.11 13.14 23.95
CA GLU A 66 -21.78 13.04 23.32
C GLU A 66 -20.97 11.86 23.88
N GLN A 67 -21.10 11.58 25.18
CA GLN A 67 -20.46 10.46 25.86
C GLN A 67 -20.90 9.10 25.30
N ALA A 68 -22.19 8.96 24.97
CA ALA A 68 -22.71 7.75 24.35
C ALA A 68 -22.17 7.56 22.92
N ILE A 69 -22.02 8.65 22.17
CA ILE A 69 -21.42 8.64 20.82
C ILE A 69 -19.95 8.20 20.92
N VAL A 70 -19.16 8.81 21.82
CA VAL A 70 -17.74 8.44 22.03
C VAL A 70 -17.60 7.00 22.47
N ALA A 71 -18.47 6.52 23.38
CA ALA A 71 -18.47 5.12 23.80
C ALA A 71 -18.76 4.18 22.61
N LYS A 72 -19.71 4.55 21.74
CA LYS A 72 -20.05 3.76 20.55
C LYS A 72 -18.93 3.75 19.51
N VAL A 73 -18.23 4.86 19.31
CA VAL A 73 -17.04 4.93 18.45
C VAL A 73 -15.95 3.99 18.97
N ARG A 74 -15.66 4.00 20.27
CA ARG A 74 -14.69 3.07 20.89
C ARG A 74 -15.11 1.60 20.73
N GLU A 75 -16.39 1.30 20.90
CA GLU A 75 -16.94 -0.04 20.68
C GLU A 75 -16.80 -0.49 19.21
N ILE A 76 -16.96 0.42 18.25
CA ILE A 76 -16.76 0.13 16.82
C ILE A 76 -15.27 -0.12 16.53
N ASP A 77 -14.38 0.75 16.99
CA ASP A 77 -12.92 0.63 16.80
C ASP A 77 -12.38 -0.70 17.37
N LEU A 78 -12.81 -1.08 18.58
CA LEU A 78 -12.45 -2.36 19.20
C LEU A 78 -12.99 -3.57 18.43
N ARG A 79 -14.16 -3.46 17.80
CA ARG A 79 -14.73 -4.53 16.95
C ARG A 79 -13.98 -4.65 15.62
N ASP A 80 -13.59 -3.54 15.04
CA ASP A 80 -12.82 -3.51 13.79
C ASP A 80 -11.41 -4.10 14.00
N GLY A 81 -10.79 -3.81 15.15
CA GLY A 81 -9.52 -4.40 15.58
C GLY A 81 -9.53 -5.92 15.81
N GLN A 82 -10.70 -6.57 15.89
CA GLN A 82 -10.84 -8.01 16.12
C GLN A 82 -11.28 -8.79 14.87
N LEU A 83 -11.87 -8.11 13.88
CA LEU A 83 -12.38 -8.74 12.65
C LEU A 83 -11.41 -8.69 11.47
N ASP A 84 -10.39 -7.83 11.51
CA ASP A 84 -9.29 -7.86 10.54
C ASP A 84 -8.30 -8.96 10.95
N GLY A 85 -8.74 -10.20 10.76
CA GLY A 85 -8.09 -11.47 11.10
C GLY A 85 -6.68 -11.61 10.56
N LYS A 86 -5.73 -10.89 11.16
CA LYS A 86 -4.33 -11.27 11.33
C LYS A 86 -4.22 -12.46 12.29
N MET A 87 -5.07 -13.48 12.13
CA MET A 87 -4.62 -14.84 12.36
C MET A 87 -3.65 -15.17 11.23
N GLY A 88 -2.44 -14.61 11.35
CA GLY A 88 -1.29 -15.08 10.62
C GLY A 88 -1.29 -16.59 10.78
N ARG A 89 -1.41 -17.31 9.65
CA ARG A 89 -1.08 -18.73 9.59
C ARG A 89 0.18 -18.91 10.44
N LYS A 90 0.14 -19.78 11.45
CA LYS A 90 1.24 -19.94 12.40
C LYS A 90 2.51 -20.18 11.60
N ALA A 91 3.57 -19.43 11.88
CA ALA A 91 4.83 -19.59 11.19
C ALA A 91 5.30 -21.04 11.36
N GLN A 92 5.54 -21.73 10.24
CA GLN A 92 5.84 -23.16 10.25
C GLN A 92 7.36 -23.36 10.29
N ALA A 93 7.84 -24.32 11.08
CA ALA A 93 9.25 -24.70 11.03
C ALA A 93 9.52 -25.48 9.73
N CYS A 94 10.61 -25.16 9.04
CA CYS A 94 11.06 -25.91 7.87
C CYS A 94 11.44 -27.33 8.31
N THR A 95 10.91 -28.34 7.61
CA THR A 95 11.21 -29.75 7.88
C THR A 95 12.67 -30.15 7.61
N SER A 96 13.41 -29.36 6.82
CA SER A 96 14.81 -29.63 6.48
C SER A 96 15.82 -28.90 7.37
N CYS A 97 15.58 -27.63 7.71
CA CYS A 97 16.53 -26.82 8.48
C CYS A 97 16.02 -26.38 9.87
N GLY A 98 14.77 -26.70 10.22
CA GLY A 98 14.15 -26.36 11.52
C GLY A 98 13.82 -24.88 11.71
N ARG A 99 14.19 -24.00 10.77
CA ARG A 99 13.98 -22.55 10.89
C ARG A 99 12.54 -22.16 10.59
N THR A 100 12.07 -21.11 11.25
CA THR A 100 10.73 -20.54 11.06
C THR A 100 10.57 -19.96 9.66
N VAL A 101 9.57 -20.44 8.92
CA VAL A 101 9.23 -20.00 7.56
C VAL A 101 7.84 -19.39 7.56
N HIS A 102 7.69 -18.32 6.77
CA HIS A 102 6.39 -17.69 6.59
C HIS A 102 5.49 -18.56 5.71
N PRO A 103 4.25 -18.85 6.10
CA PRO A 103 3.34 -19.81 5.43
C PRO A 103 2.77 -19.35 4.08
N ARG A 104 3.22 -18.21 3.56
CA ARG A 104 2.97 -17.78 2.16
C ARG A 104 4.15 -18.09 1.25
N GLN A 105 5.29 -18.50 1.78
CA GLN A 105 6.49 -18.78 1.00
C GLN A 105 6.44 -20.21 0.46
N ARG A 106 6.59 -20.35 -0.86
CA ARG A 106 6.61 -21.65 -1.54
C ARG A 106 7.88 -22.47 -1.25
N ALA A 107 8.95 -21.81 -0.81
CA ALA A 107 10.22 -22.42 -0.43
C ALA A 107 10.84 -21.69 0.78
N CYS A 108 11.60 -22.42 1.59
CA CYS A 108 12.35 -21.85 2.70
C CYS A 108 13.42 -20.88 2.18
N MET A 109 13.43 -19.63 2.67
CA MET A 109 14.44 -18.64 2.30
C MET A 109 15.88 -19.03 2.68
N TYR A 110 16.06 -19.95 3.63
CA TYR A 110 17.39 -20.30 4.14
C TYR A 110 18.00 -21.52 3.45
N CYS A 111 17.20 -22.56 3.18
CA CYS A 111 17.70 -23.80 2.58
C CYS A 111 17.10 -24.11 1.21
N GLY A 112 16.15 -23.31 0.73
CA GLY A 112 15.52 -23.50 -0.58
C GLY A 112 14.53 -24.68 -0.65
N THR A 113 14.37 -25.46 0.42
CA THR A 113 13.44 -26.59 0.45
C THR A 113 12.00 -26.11 0.28
N ALA A 114 11.25 -26.72 -0.64
CA ALA A 114 9.84 -26.42 -0.87
C ALA A 114 9.05 -26.61 0.45
N ALA A 115 8.21 -25.63 0.78
CA ALA A 115 7.31 -25.75 1.93
C ALA A 115 6.30 -26.85 1.59
N ALA A 116 6.15 -27.86 2.46
CA ALA A 116 5.13 -28.89 2.28
C ALA A 116 3.75 -28.23 2.36
N SER A 117 3.21 -27.87 1.20
CA SER A 117 1.87 -27.33 1.05
C SER A 117 0.87 -28.47 1.27
N SER A 118 0.33 -28.58 2.48
CA SER A 118 -0.94 -29.30 2.67
C SER A 118 -2.05 -28.43 2.08
N GLU A 119 -2.21 -28.48 0.76
CA GLU A 119 -3.39 -27.96 0.07
C GLU A 119 -4.57 -28.91 0.27
N GLY A 120 -5.71 -28.31 0.56
CA GLY A 120 -7.01 -28.95 0.47
C GLY A 120 -8.07 -27.88 0.43
N LEU A 121 -8.26 -27.24 -0.73
CA LEU A 121 -9.57 -26.71 -1.11
C LEU A 121 -9.76 -26.79 -2.63
N PRO A 122 -10.98 -27.15 -3.08
CA PRO A 122 -11.18 -27.86 -4.33
C PRO A 122 -11.56 -26.94 -5.49
N GLY A 123 -11.12 -27.36 -6.68
CA GLY A 123 -11.93 -27.40 -7.90
C GLY A 123 -12.57 -26.10 -8.41
N VAL A 124 -11.96 -25.54 -9.46
CA VAL A 124 -12.72 -25.01 -10.60
C VAL A 124 -12.11 -25.63 -11.86
N VAL A 125 -12.88 -26.49 -12.51
CA VAL A 125 -12.64 -27.04 -13.85
C VAL A 125 -13.68 -26.43 -14.77
N SER A 126 -13.24 -25.73 -15.82
CA SER A 126 -13.56 -25.95 -17.24
C SER A 126 -13.11 -24.72 -18.02
#